data_AF-J1ELW8-F1
#
_entry.id   AF-J1ELW8-F1
#
_cell.length_a   1.000
_cell.length_b   1.000
_cell.length_c   1.000
_cell.angle_alpha   90.00
_cell.angle_beta   90.00
_cell.angle_gamma   90.00
#
_symmetry.space_group_name_H-M   'P 1'
#
loop_
_entity.id
_entity.type
_entity.pdbx_description
1 polymer ?
#
loop_
_entity_poly.entity_id
_entity_poly.type
_entity_poly.pdbx_seq_one_letter_code
_entity_poly.pdbx_strand_id
1 'polypeptide(L)' 'MPESSASKNAAPAVKGPASYFPSIEAKYGQPISHWMEVLRAAGARKHMEYVALLKTDHGMGHGHANALVAVFLAQGR' A
#
# COMPACT_ATOMS: atom_id res chain seq x y z
N MET A 1 31.96 0.29 -1.22
CA MET A 1 30.89 0.63 -0.24
C MET A 1 29.81 1.41 -0.97
N PRO A 2 28.52 1.13 -0.76
CA PRO A 2 27.80 0.12 -1.53
C PRO A 2 26.90 0.69 -2.65
N GLU A 3 26.84 -0.07 -3.74
CA GLU A 3 25.74 -0.04 -4.71
C GLU A 3 24.45 -0.52 -4.03
N SER A 4 23.42 0.32 -4.02
CA SER A 4 21.99 0.00 -3.83
C SER A 4 21.26 1.34 -4.02
N SER A 5 20.26 1.49 -4.89
CA SER A 5 19.10 0.60 -4.94
C SER A 5 18.43 0.64 -6.31
N ALA A 6 18.35 -0.55 -6.90
CA ALA A 6 17.29 -1.08 -7.75
C ALA A 6 16.68 -0.17 -8.85
N SER A 7 17.18 -0.44 -10.05
CA SER A 7 16.47 -0.35 -11.31
C SER A 7 14.99 -0.77 -11.21
N LYS A 8 14.16 0.05 -11.86
CA LYS A 8 12.84 -0.27 -12.44
C LYS A 8 12.71 -1.76 -12.75
N ASN A 9 11.66 -2.41 -12.25
CA ASN A 9 11.20 -3.66 -12.84
C ASN A 9 9.68 -3.67 -13.00
N ALA A 10 9.25 -4.02 -14.20
CA ALA A 10 7.90 -3.95 -14.72
C ALA A 10 6.89 -4.73 -13.86
N ALA A 11 5.74 -4.14 -13.57
CA ALA A 11 4.58 -4.91 -13.11
C ALA A 11 3.78 -5.37 -14.35
N PRO A 12 3.68 -6.69 -14.60
CA PRO A 12 2.83 -7.23 -15.67
C PRO A 12 1.37 -6.87 -15.37
N ALA A 13 0.57 -6.73 -16.42
CA ALA A 13 -0.84 -6.30 -16.37
C ALA A 13 -1.63 -6.90 -15.19
N VAL A 14 -1.71 -6.18 -14.08
CA VAL A 14 -2.44 -6.61 -12.88
C VAL A 14 -3.90 -6.20 -13.04
N LYS A 15 -4.71 -7.10 -13.62
CA LYS A 15 -6.15 -7.11 -13.36
C LYS A 15 -6.34 -7.52 -11.90
N GLY A 16 -6.31 -6.55 -10.99
CA GLY A 16 -6.47 -6.76 -9.54
C GLY A 16 -6.44 -5.45 -8.75
N PRO A 17 -6.66 -5.48 -7.43
CA PRO A 17 -6.72 -4.29 -6.56
C PRO A 17 -5.46 -3.41 -6.56
N ALA A 18 -4.36 -3.88 -7.14
CA ALA A 18 -3.16 -3.09 -7.41
C ALA A 18 -3.37 -1.97 -8.47
N SER A 19 -4.42 -2.04 -9.30
CA SER A 19 -4.76 -0.93 -10.22
C SER A 19 -5.19 0.35 -9.51
N TYR A 20 -5.54 0.29 -8.23
CA TYR A 20 -5.88 1.48 -7.45
C TYR A 20 -4.64 2.25 -6.96
N PHE A 21 -3.45 1.65 -7.04
CA PHE A 21 -2.21 2.25 -6.58
C PHE A 21 -1.87 3.60 -7.23
N PRO A 22 -1.82 3.73 -8.57
CA PRO A 22 -1.54 5.02 -9.19
C PRO A 22 -2.56 6.10 -8.80
N SER A 23 -3.82 5.74 -8.56
CA SER A 23 -4.85 6.67 -8.08
C SER A 23 -4.66 7.08 -6.62
N ILE A 24 -4.16 6.18 -5.77
CA ILE A 24 -3.84 6.46 -4.36
C ILE A 24 -2.60 7.36 -4.29
N GLU A 25 -1.54 7.06 -5.04
CA GLU A 25 -0.34 7.92 -5.10
C GLU A 25 -0.68 9.32 -5.62
N ALA A 26 -1.51 9.41 -6.67
CA ALA A 26 -1.96 10.69 -7.20
C ALA A 26 -2.85 11.47 -6.20
N LYS A 27 -3.64 10.77 -5.38
CA LYS A 27 -4.57 11.41 -4.43
C LYS A 27 -3.92 11.80 -3.11
N TYR A 28 -2.99 11.00 -2.61
CA TYR A 28 -2.34 11.21 -1.31
C TYR A 28 -0.89 11.69 -1.43
N GLY A 29 -0.31 11.72 -2.64
CA GLY A 29 1.02 12.26 -2.92
C GLY A 29 2.19 11.39 -2.45
N GLN A 30 1.93 10.16 -1.99
CA GLN A 30 2.94 9.25 -1.45
C GLN A 30 2.89 7.89 -2.14
N PRO A 31 4.06 7.26 -2.38
CA PRO A 31 4.13 6.00 -3.11
C PRO A 31 3.58 4.81 -2.32
N ILE A 32 3.13 3.75 -3.00
CA ILE A 32 2.62 2.53 -2.32
C ILE A 32 3.62 1.90 -1.38
N SER A 33 4.92 1.98 -1.68
CA SER A 33 5.96 1.52 -0.77
C SER A 33 5.89 2.23 0.58
N HIS A 34 5.58 3.53 0.62
CA HIS A 34 5.40 4.28 1.86
C HIS A 34 4.20 3.73 2.66
N TRP A 35 3.07 3.51 1.99
CA TRP A 35 1.88 2.94 2.62
C TRP A 35 2.09 1.53 3.14
N MET A 36 2.78 0.68 2.37
CA MET A 36 3.16 -0.67 2.83
C MET A 36 4.12 -0.62 4.02
N GLU A 37 5.01 0.37 4.07
CA GLU A 37 5.90 0.59 5.21
C GLU A 37 5.14 1.05 6.45
N VAL A 38 4.15 1.94 6.31
CA VAL A 38 3.22 2.31 7.40
C VAL A 38 2.47 1.09 7.93
N LEU A 39 1.95 0.24 7.04
CA LEU A 39 1.30 -1.01 7.42
C LEU A 39 2.27 -1.98 8.10
N ARG A 40 3.49 -2.10 7.60
CA ARG A 40 4.53 -2.93 8.22
C ARG A 40 4.95 -2.40 9.59
N ALA A 41 5.08 -1.08 9.74
CA ALA A 41 5.40 -0.42 11.00
C ALA A 41 4.26 -0.54 12.02
N ALA A 42 3.01 -0.57 11.55
CA ALA A 42 1.86 -0.86 12.40
C ALA A 42 1.86 -2.30 12.95
N GLY A 43 2.66 -3.21 12.36
CA GLY A 43 2.81 -4.60 12.79
C GLY A 43 1.60 -5.47 12.40
N ALA A 44 1.66 -6.78 12.67
CA ALA A 44 0.60 -7.72 12.28
C ALA A 44 -0.74 -7.42 12.98
N ARG A 45 -1.59 -6.64 12.31
CA ARG A 45 -2.95 -6.30 12.75
C ARG A 45 -4.02 -6.91 11.87
N LYS A 46 -5.27 -6.85 12.34
CA LYS A 46 -6.43 -7.23 11.54
C LYS A 46 -6.64 -6.24 10.40
N HIS A 47 -7.19 -6.74 9.29
CA HIS A 47 -7.55 -5.93 8.11
C HIS A 47 -8.28 -4.63 8.48
N MET A 48 -9.29 -4.74 9.33
CA MET A 48 -10.08 -3.60 9.82
C MET A 48 -9.25 -2.54 10.55
N GLU A 49 -8.24 -2.94 11.32
CA GLU A 49 -7.40 -2.00 12.05
C GLU A 49 -6.50 -1.21 11.11
N TYR A 50 -5.95 -1.85 10.08
CA TYR A 50 -5.18 -1.14 9.06
C TYR A 50 -6.05 -0.17 8.26
N VAL A 51 -7.29 -0.56 7.92
CA VAL A 51 -8.24 0.33 7.25
C VAL A 51 -8.56 1.52 8.15
N ALA A 52 -8.73 1.31 9.45
CA ALA A 52 -8.93 2.38 10.42
C ALA A 52 -7.69 3.29 10.52
N LEU A 53 -6.48 2.73 10.53
CA LEU A 53 -5.21 3.49 10.57
C LEU A 53 -5.10 4.42 9.36
N LEU A 54 -5.27 3.89 8.15
CA LEU A 54 -5.23 4.68 6.91
C LEU A 54 -6.32 5.75 6.87
N LYS A 55 -7.52 5.44 7.39
CA LYS A 55 -8.61 6.40 7.51
C LYS A 55 -8.31 7.51 8.50
N THR A 56 -7.81 7.19 9.69
CA THR A 56 -7.61 8.14 10.78
C THR A 56 -6.37 8.99 10.57
N ASP A 57 -5.27 8.37 10.17
CA ASP A 57 -3.97 9.02 10.07
C ASP A 57 -3.83 9.81 8.77
N HIS A 58 -4.42 9.30 7.68
CA HIS A 58 -4.24 9.86 6.34
C HIS A 58 -5.53 10.26 5.63
N GLY A 59 -6.69 10.17 6.30
CA GLY A 59 -7.98 10.50 5.68
C GLY A 59 -8.32 9.59 4.49
N MET A 60 -7.77 8.38 4.43
CA MET A 60 -7.93 7.51 3.28
C MET A 60 -9.38 7.03 3.12
N GLY A 61 -9.91 7.04 1.90
CA GLY A 61 -11.27 6.55 1.65
C GLY A 61 -11.40 5.04 1.90
N HIS A 62 -12.59 4.56 2.30
CA HIS A 62 -12.81 3.16 2.67
C HIS A 62 -12.39 2.18 1.55
N GLY A 63 -12.69 2.50 0.28
CA GLY A 63 -12.30 1.68 -0.87
C GLY A 63 -10.79 1.64 -1.11
N HIS A 64 -10.10 2.78 -0.98
CA HIS A 64 -8.65 2.88 -1.15
C HIS A 64 -7.90 2.14 -0.04
N ALA A 65 -8.31 2.36 1.21
CA ALA A 65 -7.72 1.70 2.36
C ALA A 65 -7.93 0.17 2.28
N ASN A 66 -9.15 -0.28 1.96
CA ASN A 66 -9.45 -1.70 1.81
C ASN A 66 -8.60 -2.36 0.72
N ALA A 67 -8.44 -1.71 -0.44
CA ALA A 67 -7.61 -2.21 -1.53
C ALA A 67 -6.14 -2.34 -1.12
N LEU A 68 -5.60 -1.33 -0.44
CA LEU A 68 -4.19 -1.29 -0.03
C LEU A 68 -3.88 -2.38 1.00
N VAL A 69 -4.75 -2.54 2.00
CA VAL A 69 -4.63 -3.59 3.03
C VAL A 69 -4.81 -4.98 2.44
N ALA A 70 -5.78 -5.16 1.52
CA ALA A 70 -5.99 -6.45 0.86
C ALA A 70 -4.76 -6.91 0.08
N VAL A 71 -4.09 -5.99 -0.64
CA VAL A 71 -2.84 -6.31 -1.33
C VAL A 71 -1.72 -6.58 -0.35
N PHE A 72 -1.56 -5.78 0.71
CA PHE A 72 -0.53 -6.01 1.72
C PHE A 72 -0.66 -7.39 2.38
N LEU A 73 -1.88 -7.80 2.75
CA LEU A 73 -2.15 -9.13 3.30
C LEU A 73 -1.97 -10.25 2.27
N ALA A 74 -2.29 -10.00 1.00
CA ALA A 74 -2.05 -10.96 -0.07
C ALA A 74 -0.56 -11.13 -0.42
N GLN A 75 0.24 -10.07 -0.24
CA GLN A 75 1.68 -10.04 -0.52
C GLN A 75 2.52 -10.61 0.63
N GLY A 76 2.04 -10.49 1.87
CA GLY A 76 2.71 -10.98 3.09
C GLY A 76 2.49 -12.46 3.41
N ARG A 77 2.18 -13.30 2.40
CA ARG A 77 2.04 -14.75 2.55
C ARG A 77 3.29 -15.48 2.13
#